data_AF-A0A357JE40-F1
#
_entry.id   AF-A0A357JE40-F1
#
_cell.length_a   1.000
_cell.length_b   1.000
_cell.length_c   1.000
_cell.angle_alpha   90.00
_cell.angle_beta   90.00
_cell.angle_gamma   90.00
#
_symmetry.space_group_name_H-M   'P 1'
#
loop_
_entity.id
_entity.type
_entity.pdbx_description
1 polymer ?
#
loop_
_entity_poly.entity_id
_entity_poly.type
_entity_poly.pdbx_seq_one_letter_code
_entity_poly.pdbx_strand_id
1 'polypeptide(L)' 'MLKTVLVDDEINALEALEWKLNRYVDELNIIKCNSPKEAIKIIEKEKPDLVFLDIEMPEMD' A
#
# COMPACT_ATOMS: atom_id res chain seq x y z
N MET A 1 0.97 -15.98 4.63
CA MET A 1 1.38 -14.82 3.79
C MET A 1 0.21 -13.85 3.61
N LEU A 2 0.25 -12.72 4.32
CA LEU A 2 -0.75 -11.65 4.28
C LEU A 2 -0.53 -10.78 3.06
N LYS A 3 -1.54 -10.62 2.20
CA LYS A 3 -1.49 -9.65 1.10
C LYS A 3 -1.78 -8.26 1.62
N THR A 4 -0.83 -7.36 1.41
CA THR A 4 -0.88 -6.00 1.93
C THR A 4 -0.69 -5.01 0.79
N VAL A 5 -1.54 -4.00 0.73
CA VAL A 5 -1.39 -2.87 -0.19
C VAL A 5 -0.96 -1.63 0.60
N LEU A 6 0.07 -0.94 0.13
CA LEU A 6 0.49 0.36 0.65
C LEU A 6 0.11 1.43 -0.39
N VAL A 7 -0.65 2.43 0.04
CA VAL A 7 -1.17 3.52 -0.78
C VAL A 7 -0.73 4.84 -0.18
N ASP A 8 0.12 5.56 -0.90
CA ASP A 8 0.69 6.85 -0.46
C ASP A 8 1.30 7.53 -1.70
N ASP A 9 1.03 8.82 -1.93
CA ASP A 9 1.54 9.53 -3.10
C ASP A 9 3.04 9.85 -2.98
N GLU A 10 3.61 9.79 -1.77
CA GLU A 10 5.02 9.92 -1.50
C GLU A 10 5.76 8.57 -1.59
N ILE A 11 6.53 8.37 -2.66
CA ILE A 11 7.32 7.14 -2.88
C ILE A 11 8.26 6.82 -1.71
N ASN A 12 8.87 7.85 -1.10
CA ASN A 12 9.77 7.66 0.04
C ASN A 12 9.05 7.08 1.27
N ALA A 13 7.79 7.47 1.49
CA ALA A 13 6.97 6.95 2.58
C ALA A 13 6.62 5.47 2.34
N LEU A 14 6.25 5.11 1.11
CA LEU A 14 6.01 3.72 0.70
C LEU A 14 7.23 2.83 0.95
N GLU A 15 8.43 3.26 0.54
CA GLU A 15 9.66 2.50 0.73
C GLU A 15 10.05 2.38 2.22
N ALA A 16 9.92 3.46 2.98
CA ALA A 16 10.19 3.43 4.41
C ALA A 16 9.24 2.50 5.17
N LEU A 17 7.95 2.49 4.80
CA LEU A 17 6.96 1.61 5.40
C LEU A 17 7.18 0.15 5.00
N GLU A 18 7.43 -0.14 3.72
CA GLU A 18 7.81 -1.48 3.26
C GLU A 18 9.03 -2.02 4.02
N TRP A 19 10.08 -1.22 4.16
CA TRP A 19 11.27 -1.61 4.90
C TRP A 19 10.98 -1.92 6.38
N LYS A 20 10.16 -1.10 7.04
CA LYS A 20 9.72 -1.36 8.42
C LYS A 20 8.92 -2.65 8.51
N LEU A 21 7.96 -2.86 7.61
CA LEU A 21 7.09 -4.03 7.61
C LEU A 21 7.88 -5.33 7.39
N ASN A 22 8.75 -5.35 6.38
CA ASN A 22 9.62 -6.50 6.10
C ASN A 22 10.61 -6.80 7.24
N ARG A 23 10.92 -5.83 8.10
CA ARG A 23 11.78 -6.04 9.27
C ARG A 23 11.08 -6.74 10.43
N TYR A 24 9.77 -6.54 10.59
CA TYR A 24 9.02 -7.01 11.76
C TYR A 24 8.04 -8.13 11.45
N VAL A 25 7.78 -8.41 10.16
CA VAL A 25 6.78 -9.38 9.73
C VAL A 25 7.35 -10.22 8.59
N ASP A 26 7.56 -11.51 8.84
CA ASP A 26 8.24 -12.42 7.92
C ASP A 26 7.38 -12.87 6.71
N GLU A 27 6.06 -12.70 6.79
CA GLU A 27 5.10 -13.25 5.81
C GLU A 27 4.18 -12.18 5.18
N LEU A 28 4.74 -11.06 4.73
CA LEU A 28 4.01 -10.03 3.99
C LEU A 28 4.24 -10.13 2.47
N ASN A 29 3.16 -10.08 1.71
CA ASN A 29 3.19 -9.82 0.28
C ASN A 29 2.77 -8.37 0.04
N ILE A 30 3.74 -7.49 -0.23
CA ILE A 30 3.50 -6.06 -0.32
C ILE A 30 3.32 -5.64 -1.78
N ILE A 31 2.23 -4.92 -2.05
CA ILE A 31 1.97 -4.22 -3.31
C ILE A 31 1.91 -2.73 -3.00
N LYS A 32 2.65 -1.91 -3.75
CA LYS A 32 2.71 -0.46 -3.55
C LYS A 32 1.99 0.24 -4.68
N CYS A 33 1.26 1.32 -4.38
CA CYS A 33 0.76 2.25 -5.39
C CYS A 33 0.75 3.68 -4.85
N ASN A 34 0.86 4.64 -5.76
CA ASN A 34 0.96 6.06 -5.44
C ASN A 34 -0.17 6.91 -6.04
N SER A 35 -1.20 6.26 -6.58
CA SER A 35 -2.42 6.90 -7.06
C SER A 35 -3.63 6.23 -6.43
N PRO A 36 -4.62 7.02 -5.95
CA PRO A 36 -5.84 6.45 -5.40
C PRO A 36 -6.63 5.63 -6.43
N LYS A 37 -6.61 6.05 -7.71
CA LYS A 37 -7.29 5.33 -8.80
C LYS A 37 -6.67 3.97 -9.07
N GLU A 38 -5.34 3.87 -8.95
CA GLU A 38 -4.64 2.61 -9.06
C GLU A 38 -4.91 1.73 -7.84
N ALA A 39 -4.92 2.33 -6.64
CA ALA A 39 -5.22 1.64 -5.39
C ALA A 39 -6.56 0.90 -5.44
N ILE A 40 -7.64 1.57 -5.88
CA ILE A 40 -8.97 0.95 -6.01
C ILE A 40 -8.91 -0.28 -6.91
N LYS A 41 -8.28 -0.17 -8.09
CA LYS A 41 -8.17 -1.28 -9.04
C LYS A 41 -7.38 -2.45 -8.46
N ILE A 42 -6.28 -2.16 -7.75
CA ILE A 42 -5.45 -3.18 -7.10
C ILE A 42 -6.24 -3.86 -5.99
N ILE A 43 -6.94 -3.11 -5.13
CA ILE A 43 -7.70 -3.66 -4.01
C ILE A 43 -8.82 -4.58 -4.52
N GLU A 44 -9.58 -4.14 -5.54
CA GLU A 44 -10.66 -4.95 -6.13
C GLU A 44 -10.14 -6.25 -6.78
N LYS A 45 -8.99 -6.17 -7.45
CA LYS A 45 -8.39 -7.30 -8.18
C LYS A 45 -7.66 -8.27 -7.27
N GLU A 46 -6.78 -7.76 -6.41
CA GLU A 46 -5.86 -8.57 -5.61
C GLU A 46 -6.49 -9.06 -4.31
N LYS A 47 -7.57 -8.40 -3.87
CA LYS A 47 -8.33 -8.66 -2.63
C LYS A 47 -7.37 -8.82 -1.44
N PRO A 48 -6.65 -7.75 -1.05
CA PRO A 48 -5.68 -7.82 0.03
C PRO A 48 -6.35 -8.05 1.38
N ASP A 49 -5.59 -8.60 2.32
CA ASP A 49 -5.99 -8.78 3.71
C ASP A 49 -5.84 -7.48 4.52
N LEU A 50 -4.92 -6.61 4.10
CA LEU A 50 -4.58 -5.37 4.77
C LEU A 50 -4.29 -4.24 3.77
N VAL A 51 -4.74 -3.03 4.08
CA VAL A 51 -4.45 -1.83 3.30
C VAL A 51 -3.94 -0.75 4.24
N PHE A 52 -2.75 -0.23 3.95
CA PHE A 52 -2.25 1.03 4.52
C PHE A 52 -2.58 2.13 3.53
N LEU A 53 -3.28 3.16 3.99
CA LEU A 53 -3.79 4.24 3.16
C LEU A 53 -3.38 5.58 3.77
N ASP A 54 -2.70 6.40 2.98
CA ASP A 54 -2.52 7.80 3.31
C ASP A 54 -3.82 8.60 3.13
N ILE A 55 -4.05 9.57 4.01
CA ILE A 55 -5.29 10.35 4.07
C ILE A 55 -5.26 11.52 3.08
N GLU A 56 -4.09 12.12 2.86
CA GLU A 56 -3.95 13.36 2.09
C GLU A 56 -3.38 13.08 0.70
N MET A 57 -4.20 12.51 -0.18
CA MET A 57 -3.82 12.28 -1.57
C MET A 57 -4.51 13.28 -2.52
N PRO A 58 -3.77 14.08 -3.31
CA PRO A 58 -4.30 15.20 -4.12
C PRO A 58 -5.14 14.81 -5.35
N GLU A 59 -5.53 13.54 -5.53
CA GLU A 59 -6.20 13.04 -6.74
C GLU A 59 -7.69 12.65 -6.57
N MET A 60 -8.26 12.73 -5.36
CA MET A 60 -9.67 12.39 -5.10
C MET A 60 -10.43 13.54 -4.44
N ASP A 61 -11.28 14.21 -5.24
CA ASP A 61 -12.42 15.00 -4.76
C ASP A 61 -13.64 14.09 -4.53
#